data_AF-A0A2E7BFY6-F1
#
_entry.id   AF-A0A2E7BFY6-F1
#
_cell.length_a   1.000
_cell.length_b   1.000
_cell.length_c   1.000
_cell.angle_alpha   90.00
_cell.angle_beta   90.00
_cell.angle_gamma   90.00
#
_symmetry.space_group_name_H-M   'P 1'
#
loop_
_entity.id
_entity.type
_entity.pdbx_description
1 polymer ?
#
loop_
_entity_poly.entity_id
_entity_poly.type
_entity_poly.pdbx_seq_one_letter_code
_entity_poly.pdbx_strand_id
1 'polypeptide(L)' 'MTYATFVQLCKELGLTPTMLRRVADEMAGKRTRAEPVRTTPESDAKALAALRRAGIDLQDI' A
#
# COMPACT_ATOMS: atom_id res chain seq x y z
N MET A 1 -5.46 -24.89 -10.99
CA MET A 1 -5.58 -23.59 -11.68
C MET A 1 -4.18 -23.17 -12.12
N THR A 2 -3.96 -22.87 -13.40
CA THR A 2 -2.62 -22.58 -13.94
C THR A 2 -2.31 -21.08 -13.88
N TYR A 3 -1.03 -20.74 -13.80
CA TYR A 3 -0.55 -19.36 -13.71
C TYR A 3 -0.97 -18.49 -14.91
N ALA A 4 -1.06 -19.07 -16.11
CA ALA A 4 -1.46 -18.36 -17.33
C ALA A 4 -2.91 -17.85 -17.27
N THR A 5 -3.84 -18.66 -16.75
CA THR A 5 -5.26 -18.28 -16.61
C THR A 5 -5.44 -17.16 -15.60
N PHE A 6 -4.67 -17.19 -14.50
CA PHE A 6 -4.66 -16.11 -13.50
C PHE A 6 -4.18 -14.78 -14.10
N VAL A 7 -3.08 -14.79 -14.86
CA VAL A 7 -2.55 -13.59 -15.51
C VAL A 7 -3.52 -12.99 -16.53
N GLN A 8 -4.26 -13.82 -17.28
CA GLN A 8 -5.30 -13.35 -18.21
C GLN A 8 -6.45 -12.66 -17.48
N LEU A 9 -6.99 -13.29 -16.43
CA LEU A 9 -8.05 -12.73 -15.59
C LEU A 9 -7.66 -11.38 -14.99
N CYS A 10 -6.40 -11.25 -14.55
CA CYS A 10 -5.92 -10.00 -13.99
C CYS A 10 -5.76 -8.90 -15.04
N LYS A 11 -5.42 -9.23 -16.28
CA LYS A 11 -5.44 -8.26 -17.39
C LYS A 11 -6.85 -7.79 -17.72
N GLU A 12 -7.84 -8.68 -17.72
CA GLU A 12 -9.25 -8.32 -17.96
C GLU A 12 -9.82 -7.42 -16.86
N LEU A 13 -9.40 -7.63 -15.60
CA LEU A 13 -9.77 -6.79 -14.46
C LEU A 13 -9.01 -5.45 -14.41
N GLY A 14 -8.13 -5.16 -15.39
CA GLY A 14 -7.33 -3.95 -15.43
C GLY A 14 -6.24 -3.88 -14.35
N LEU A 15 -5.87 -5.03 -13.76
CA LEU A 15 -4.86 -5.08 -12.70
C LEU A 15 -3.48 -4.87 -13.30
N THR A 16 -2.81 -3.82 -12.81
CA THR A 16 -1.40 -3.57 -13.16
C THR A 16 -0.49 -4.66 -12.57
N PRO A 17 0.70 -4.89 -13.13
CA PRO A 17 1.68 -5.84 -12.59
C PRO A 17 1.98 -5.62 -11.09
N THR A 18 1.94 -4.37 -10.65
CA THR A 18 2.15 -3.97 -9.25
C THR A 18 1.00 -4.41 -8.36
N MET A 19 -0.25 -4.27 -8.82
CA MET A 19 -1.44 -4.74 -8.08
C MET A 19 -1.47 -6.27 -8.01
N LEU A 20 -1.11 -6.94 -9.10
CA LEU A 20 -0.95 -8.38 -9.18
C LEU A 20 0.04 -8.91 -8.13
N ARG A 21 1.19 -8.25 -8.01
CA ARG A 21 2.22 -8.61 -7.05
C ARG A 21 1.75 -8.39 -5.61
N ARG A 22 1.04 -7.29 -5.35
CA ARG A 22 0.44 -7.01 -4.04
C ARG A 22 -0.57 -8.08 -3.62
N VAL A 23 -1.47 -8.46 -4.51
CA VAL A 23 -2.46 -9.53 -4.27
C VAL A 23 -1.77 -10.88 -4.08
N ALA A 24 -0.73 -11.19 -4.88
CA ALA A 24 0.03 -12.41 -4.73
C ALA A 24 0.79 -12.47 -3.39
N ASP A 25 1.37 -11.36 -2.94
CA ASP A 25 2.04 -11.26 -1.64
C ASP A 25 1.04 -11.38 -0.47
N GLU A 26 -0.14 -10.76 -0.57
CA GLU A 26 -1.23 -10.90 0.42
C GLU A 26 -1.74 -12.35 0.49
N MET A 27 -2.00 -13.00 -0.65
CA MET A 27 -2.44 -14.40 -0.71
C MET A 27 -1.38 -15.37 -0.19
N ALA A 28 -0.09 -15.05 -0.35
CA ALA A 28 1.02 -15.84 0.17
C ALA A 28 1.23 -15.65 1.69
N GLY A 29 0.40 -14.85 2.37
CA GLY A 29 0.56 -14.54 3.80
C GLY A 29 1.81 -13.72 4.10
N LYS A 30 2.50 -13.23 3.06
CA LYS A 30 3.58 -12.28 3.22
C LYS A 30 2.90 -10.96 3.52
N ARG A 31 2.84 -10.59 4.80
CA ARG A 31 2.71 -9.18 5.18
C ARG A 31 3.87 -8.48 4.50
N THR A 32 3.60 -7.92 3.31
CA THR A 32 4.54 -7.04 2.64
C THR A 32 4.75 -5.94 3.65
N ARG A 33 5.88 -5.98 4.36
CA ARG A 33 6.35 -4.88 5.18
C ARG A 33 6.21 -3.69 4.25
N ALA A 34 5.26 -2.81 4.54
CA ALA A 34 5.02 -1.64 3.71
C ALA A 34 6.42 -1.09 3.42
N GLU A 35 6.81 -1.07 2.14
CA GLU A 35 8.09 -0.47 1.77
C GLU A 35 8.11 0.88 2.48
N PRO A 36 9.21 1.22 3.20
CA PRO A 36 9.28 2.50 3.85
C PRO A 36 9.11 3.53 2.73
N VAL A 37 7.90 4.06 2.61
CA VAL A 37 7.61 5.19 1.75
C VAL A 37 8.64 6.20 2.20
N ARG A 38 9.55 6.59 1.30
CA ARG A 38 10.47 7.68 1.58
C ARG A 38 9.60 8.89 1.84
N THR A 39 9.27 9.12 3.10
CA THR A 39 8.51 10.28 3.49
C THR A 39 9.43 11.46 3.25
N THR A 40 9.01 12.35 2.35
CA THR A 40 9.66 13.63 2.22
C THR A 40 9.31 14.47 3.44
N PRO A 41 10.19 15.39 3.88
CA PRO A 41 9.88 16.30 4.98
C PRO A 41 8.58 17.10 4.73
N GLU A 42 8.21 17.34 3.47
CA GLU A 42 6.93 17.93 3.09
C GLU A 42 5.72 17.01 3.34
N SER A 43 5.87 15.70 3.12
CA SER A 43 4.82 14.72 3.39
C SER A 43 4.55 14.60 4.90
N ASP A 44 5.61 14.64 5.70
CA ASP A 44 5.52 14.62 7.16
C ASP A 44 4.83 15.89 7.68
N ALA A 45 5.19 17.06 7.15
CA ALA A 45 4.54 18.32 7.50
C ALA A 45 3.03 18.33 7.16
N LYS A 46 2.64 17.74 6.02
CA LYS A 46 1.23 17.59 5.63
C LYS A 46 0.49 16.63 6.54
N ALA A 47 1.09 15.49 6.88
CA ALA A 47 0.51 14.53 7.81
C ALA A 47 0.32 15.15 9.20
N LEU A 48 1.32 15.87 9.70
CA LEU A 48 1.28 16.52 11.01
C LEU A 48 0.23 17.65 11.07
N ALA A 49 0.08 18.43 9.99
CA ALA A 49 -0.98 19.42 9.87
C ALA A 49 -2.38 18.78 9.81
N ALA A 50 -2.53 17.63 9.14
CA ALA A 50 -3.79 16.88 9.09
C ALA A 50 -4.16 16.30 10.47
N LEU A 51 -3.20 15.74 11.19
CA LEU A 51 -3.40 15.20 12.55
C LEU A 51 -3.80 16.31 13.54
N ARG A 52 -3.15 17.48 13.49
CA ARG A 52 -3.55 18.65 14.29
C ARG A 52 -4.95 19.14 13.97
N ARG A 53 -5.34 19.17 12.69
CA ARG A 53 -6.72 19.51 12.28
C ARG A 53 -7.75 18.50 12.77
N ALA A 54 -7.38 17.23 12.88
CA ALA A 54 -8.22 16.17 13.42
C ALA A 54 -8.26 16.15 14.95
N GLY A 55 -7.50 17.03 15.64
CA GLY A 55 -7.42 17.05 17.10
C GLY A 55 -6.64 15.86 17.70
N ILE A 56 -5.85 15.15 16.89
CA ILE A 56 -5.02 14.05 17.34
C ILE A 56 -3.70 14.64 17.80
N ASP A 57 -3.51 14.69 19.11
CA ASP A 57 -2.26 15.13 19.72
C ASP A 57 -1.29 13.94 19.81
N LEU A 58 -0.11 14.08 19.20
CA LEU A 58 0.91 13.04 19.14
C LEU A 58 1.78 12.98 20.42
N GLN A 59 1.43 13.70 21.49
CA GLN A 59 2.27 13.83 22.70
C GLN A 59 2.39 12.58 23.58
N ASP A 60 1.94 11.40 23.17
CA ASP A 60 1.94 10.18 24.01
C ASP A 60 2.48 8.92 23.30
N ILE A 61 3.42 9.04 22.36
CA ILE A 61 4.07 7.90 21.68
C ILE A 61 5.60 7.97 21.71
#